data_AF-A0A9E1ID14-F1
#
_entry.id   AF-A0A9E1ID14-F1
#
_cell.length_a   1.000
_cell.length_b   1.000
_cell.length_c   1.000
_cell.angle_alpha   90.00
_cell.angle_beta   90.00
_cell.angle_gamma   90.00
#
_symmetry.space_group_name_H-M   'P 1'
#
loop_
_entity.id
_entity.type
_entity.pdbx_description
1 polymer ?
#
loop_
_entity_poly.entity_id
_entity_poly.type
_entity_poly.pdbx_seq_one_letter_code
_entity_poly.pdbx_strand_id
1 'polypeptide(L)'
;MSWEYQFLKRQLKLPDNRVLRAFEDYCVGSWQTLQRLEWSVKVRGDRTIDDRFVHVCRITSPAGHERVRHLLQTIGHEPRFWPIDSKTWEQQVLQKCTDAVVGYAGGQERGIAALKVYYGIVGCPRDLFERCIRPVMPDFPDARPPGTPIVGICGIMPLDGAPKFRVYLFYQGLELSRRDVRDYLCRTLQIPTLPQHPRIGVSWKEEGAEDLVYLKLAPGRAAIRSTLTRISARQPLLAQRGGQITWCALPLTHLRQPSPFERLPSEATVYVDLPR
;
A
#
# COMPACT_ATOMS: atom_id res chain seq x y z
N MET A 1 -17.88 0.88 -13.39
CA MET A 1 -17.37 1.51 -12.16
C MET A 1 -18.54 1.80 -11.23
N SER A 2 -18.37 1.63 -9.91
CA SER A 2 -19.47 1.80 -8.93
C SER A 2 -19.93 3.27 -8.82
N TRP A 3 -21.17 3.47 -8.35
CA TRP A 3 -21.71 4.81 -8.11
C TRP A 3 -20.88 5.57 -7.06
N GLU A 4 -20.43 4.89 -6.02
CA GLU A 4 -19.63 5.51 -4.95
C GLU A 4 -18.28 6.03 -5.46
N TYR A 5 -17.64 5.29 -6.36
CA TYR A 5 -16.43 5.75 -7.03
C TYR A 5 -16.69 7.05 -7.79
N GLN A 6 -17.75 7.11 -8.61
CA GLN A 6 -18.09 8.30 -9.39
C GLN A 6 -18.47 9.49 -8.51
N PHE A 7 -19.17 9.23 -7.40
CA PHE A 7 -19.46 10.23 -6.39
C PHE A 7 -18.17 10.80 -5.79
N LEU A 8 -17.25 9.95 -5.32
CA LEU A 8 -15.99 10.37 -4.73
C LEU A 8 -15.08 11.09 -5.74
N LYS A 9 -14.99 10.63 -6.99
CA LYS A 9 -14.23 11.30 -8.05
C LYS A 9 -14.68 12.75 -8.24
N ARG A 10 -15.99 13.00 -8.23
CA ARG A 10 -16.57 14.36 -8.33
C ARG A 10 -16.30 15.19 -7.08
N GLN A 11 -16.51 14.61 -5.89
CA GLN A 11 -16.27 15.30 -4.62
C GLN A 11 -14.80 15.74 -4.47
N LEU A 12 -13.87 14.87 -4.87
CA LEU A 12 -12.43 15.09 -4.79
C LEU A 12 -11.88 15.88 -5.98
N LYS A 13 -12.74 16.23 -6.96
CA LYS A 13 -12.37 16.97 -8.17
C LYS A 13 -11.08 16.43 -8.81
N LEU A 14 -11.01 15.10 -8.96
CA LEU A 14 -9.82 14.47 -9.49
C LEU A 14 -9.54 14.97 -10.92
N PRO A 15 -8.26 15.20 -11.27
CA PRO A 15 -7.90 15.65 -12.61
C PRO A 15 -8.18 14.55 -13.63
N ASP A 16 -8.80 14.93 -14.75
CA ASP A 16 -9.01 14.05 -15.88
C ASP A 16 -7.73 13.92 -16.72
N ASN A 17 -6.77 13.15 -16.21
CA ASN A 17 -5.46 12.92 -16.84
C ASN A 17 -5.34 11.50 -17.40
N ARG A 18 -4.34 11.29 -18.27
CA ARG A 18 -4.10 10.00 -18.93
C ARG A 18 -3.88 8.83 -17.97
N VAL A 19 -3.27 9.06 -16.79
CA VAL A 19 -3.04 8.00 -15.80
C VAL A 19 -4.34 7.58 -15.14
N LEU A 20 -5.17 8.55 -14.74
CA LEU A 20 -6.46 8.27 -14.14
C LEU A 20 -7.35 7.53 -15.14
N ARG A 21 -7.38 7.95 -16.41
CA ARG A 21 -8.13 7.23 -17.47
C ARG A 21 -7.63 5.81 -17.67
N ALA A 22 -6.32 5.60 -17.83
CA ALA A 22 -5.75 4.26 -17.99
C ALA A 22 -6.04 3.36 -16.78
N PHE A 23 -5.99 3.93 -15.58
CA PHE A 23 -6.38 3.24 -14.36
C PHE A 23 -7.87 2.88 -14.31
N GLU A 24 -8.75 3.79 -14.72
CA GLU A 24 -10.20 3.55 -14.81
C GLU A 24 -10.51 2.44 -15.82
N ASP A 25 -9.89 2.48 -16.99
CA ASP A 25 -10.02 1.46 -18.03
C ASP A 25 -9.54 0.10 -17.53
N TYR A 26 -8.41 0.06 -16.82
CA TYR A 26 -7.92 -1.14 -16.16
C TYR A 26 -8.94 -1.70 -15.15
N CYS A 27 -9.57 -0.84 -14.35
CA CYS A 27 -10.56 -1.25 -13.36
C CYS A 27 -11.84 -1.79 -14.00
N VAL A 28 -12.30 -1.16 -15.09
CA VAL A 28 -13.44 -1.63 -15.88
C VAL A 28 -13.13 -2.99 -16.51
N GLY A 29 -11.96 -3.11 -17.15
CA GLY A 29 -11.53 -4.36 -17.78
C GLY A 29 -11.30 -5.50 -16.79
N SER A 30 -10.95 -5.18 -15.54
CA SER A 30 -10.70 -6.15 -14.47
C SER A 30 -11.90 -6.32 -13.51
N TRP A 31 -13.08 -5.79 -13.85
CA TRP A 31 -14.20 -5.70 -12.91
C TRP A 31 -14.66 -7.06 -12.37
N GLN A 32 -14.63 -8.10 -13.21
CA GLN A 32 -15.02 -9.46 -12.82
C GLN A 32 -14.03 -10.10 -11.83
N THR A 33 -12.74 -9.78 -11.94
CA THR A 33 -11.66 -10.31 -11.09
C THR A 33 -11.29 -9.39 -9.92
N LEU A 34 -11.85 -8.17 -9.91
CA LEU A 34 -11.68 -7.19 -8.84
C LEU A 34 -12.24 -7.75 -7.53
N GLN A 35 -11.38 -7.98 -6.55
CA GLN A 35 -11.82 -8.40 -5.21
C GLN A 35 -12.29 -7.23 -4.36
N ARG A 36 -11.58 -6.09 -4.41
CA ARG A 36 -11.84 -4.97 -3.52
C ARG A 36 -11.53 -3.63 -4.17
N LEU A 37 -12.28 -2.61 -3.78
CA LEU A 37 -12.03 -1.23 -4.14
C LEU A 37 -11.76 -0.46 -2.85
N GLU A 38 -10.62 0.23 -2.75
CA GLU A 38 -10.33 1.08 -1.58
C GLU A 38 -10.08 2.52 -2.04
N TRP A 39 -10.42 3.46 -1.18
CA TRP A 39 -9.98 4.85 -1.28
C TRP A 39 -9.08 5.15 -0.09
N SER A 40 -8.05 5.96 -0.28
CA SER A 40 -7.19 6.37 0.82
C SER A 40 -7.08 7.88 0.92
N VAL A 41 -6.98 8.37 2.14
CA VAL A 41 -6.78 9.80 2.38
C VAL A 41 -5.62 9.98 3.32
N LYS A 42 -4.76 10.93 2.96
CA LYS A 42 -3.62 11.33 3.77
C LYS A 42 -4.00 12.57 4.58
N VAL A 43 -3.94 12.42 5.89
CA VAL A 43 -4.25 13.48 6.85
C VAL A 43 -2.99 13.95 7.54
N ARG A 44 -2.91 15.24 7.90
CA ARG A 44 -1.89 15.85 8.74
C ARG A 44 -2.55 16.80 9.72
N GLY A 45 -2.51 16.48 11.01
CA GLY A 45 -3.23 17.24 12.03
C GLY A 45 -4.74 17.27 11.76
N ASP A 46 -5.27 18.44 11.42
CA ASP A 46 -6.68 18.68 11.07
C ASP A 46 -6.94 18.80 9.56
N ARG A 47 -5.90 18.77 8.71
CA ARG A 47 -6.02 18.95 7.27
C ARG A 47 -5.85 17.65 6.49
N THR A 48 -6.62 17.52 5.41
CA THR A 48 -6.28 16.59 4.33
C THR A 48 -5.19 17.21 3.50
N ILE A 49 -4.11 16.46 3.29
CA ILE A 49 -2.93 16.92 2.55
C ILE A 49 -2.75 16.19 1.22
N ASP A 50 -3.43 15.06 1.03
CA ASP A 50 -3.41 14.31 -0.23
C ASP A 50 -4.57 13.31 -0.25
N ASP A 51 -5.50 13.45 -1.19
CA ASP A 51 -6.52 12.45 -1.48
C ASP A 51 -5.99 11.48 -2.54
N ARG A 52 -5.97 10.18 -2.24
CA ARG A 52 -5.39 9.16 -3.14
C ARG A 52 -6.34 7.97 -3.33
N PHE A 53 -6.72 7.68 -4.57
CA PHE A 53 -7.50 6.46 -4.87
C PHE A 53 -6.61 5.22 -4.96
N VAL A 54 -6.51 4.46 -3.88
CA VAL A 54 -5.77 3.19 -3.89
C VAL A 54 -6.72 2.05 -4.21
N HIS A 55 -6.90 1.70 -5.49
CA HIS A 55 -7.60 0.45 -5.79
C HIS A 55 -6.77 -0.79 -5.48
N VAL A 56 -7.48 -1.87 -5.15
CA VAL A 56 -6.95 -3.17 -4.78
C VAL A 56 -7.51 -4.22 -5.73
N CYS A 57 -7.02 -4.23 -6.97
CA CYS A 57 -7.26 -5.37 -7.85
C CYS A 57 -6.31 -6.50 -7.46
N ARG A 58 -6.79 -7.54 -6.76
CA ARG A 58 -6.03 -8.77 -6.54
C ARG A 58 -5.89 -9.52 -7.86
N ILE A 59 -4.72 -9.45 -8.46
CA ILE A 59 -4.40 -10.21 -9.66
C ILE A 59 -3.84 -11.56 -9.27
N THR A 60 -4.57 -12.62 -9.61
CA THR A 60 -4.19 -14.02 -9.35
C THR A 60 -4.08 -14.82 -10.65
N SER A 61 -4.31 -14.19 -11.81
CA SER A 61 -4.39 -14.87 -13.11
C SER A 61 -3.43 -14.28 -14.15
N PRO A 62 -2.94 -15.10 -15.11
CA PRO A 62 -2.13 -14.62 -16.24
C PRO A 62 -2.77 -13.44 -16.98
N ALA A 63 -4.10 -13.51 -17.21
CA ALA A 63 -4.85 -12.45 -17.87
C ALA A 63 -4.82 -11.11 -17.11
N GLY A 64 -4.80 -11.14 -15.77
CA GLY A 64 -4.66 -9.90 -15.00
C GLY A 64 -3.24 -9.32 -15.08
N HIS A 65 -2.21 -10.17 -15.19
CA HIS A 65 -0.84 -9.71 -15.40
C HIS A 65 -0.65 -9.06 -16.77
N GLU A 66 -1.25 -9.62 -17.82
CA GLU A 66 -1.28 -9.01 -19.16
C GLU A 66 -1.96 -7.64 -19.14
N ARG A 67 -3.05 -7.48 -18.37
CA ARG A 67 -3.71 -6.19 -18.20
C ARG A 67 -2.83 -5.16 -17.50
N VAL A 68 -2.02 -5.57 -16.51
CA VAL A 68 -1.03 -4.67 -15.89
C VAL A 68 0.04 -4.29 -16.89
N ARG A 69 0.54 -5.24 -17.68
CA ARG A 69 1.50 -4.96 -18.76
C ARG A 69 0.95 -3.90 -19.72
N HIS A 70 -0.29 -4.10 -20.18
CA HIS A 70 -0.97 -3.15 -21.06
C HIS A 70 -1.14 -1.77 -20.39
N LEU A 71 -1.58 -1.73 -19.14
CA LEU A 71 -1.71 -0.49 -18.37
C LEU A 71 -0.39 0.30 -18.30
N LEU A 72 0.71 -0.38 -18.01
CA LEU A 72 2.03 0.23 -17.93
C LEU A 72 2.48 0.80 -19.28
N GLN A 73 2.28 0.03 -20.37
CA GLN A 73 2.55 0.49 -21.73
C GLN A 73 1.72 1.73 -22.08
N THR A 74 0.44 1.74 -21.73
CA THR A 74 -0.47 2.88 -21.97
C THR A 74 0.00 4.16 -21.29
N ILE A 75 0.63 4.07 -20.12
CA ILE A 75 1.19 5.25 -19.43
C ILE A 75 2.65 5.54 -19.77
N GLY A 76 3.24 4.84 -20.75
CA GLY A 76 4.61 5.06 -21.22
C GLY A 76 5.70 4.41 -20.37
N HIS A 77 5.36 3.39 -19.59
CA HIS A 77 6.31 2.63 -18.76
C HIS A 77 6.51 1.22 -19.32
N GLU A 78 7.76 0.84 -19.59
CA GLU A 78 8.07 -0.54 -19.97
C GLU A 78 8.05 -1.48 -18.75
N PRO A 79 7.49 -2.69 -18.83
CA PRO A 79 7.49 -3.69 -17.73
C PRO A 79 8.87 -4.05 -17.16
N ARG A 80 9.95 -3.64 -17.84
CA ARG A 80 11.36 -3.81 -17.46
C ARG A 80 11.81 -2.89 -16.34
N PHE A 81 10.90 -2.13 -15.72
CA PHE A 81 11.24 -1.18 -14.66
C PHE A 81 11.79 -1.84 -13.39
N TRP A 82 11.58 -3.14 -13.17
CA TRP A 82 12.23 -3.84 -12.07
C TRP A 82 13.72 -4.08 -12.39
N PRO A 83 14.65 -3.97 -11.43
CA PRO A 83 16.08 -4.18 -11.66
C PRO A 83 16.47 -5.65 -11.96
N ILE A 84 15.50 -6.49 -12.31
CA ILE A 84 15.66 -7.88 -12.67
C ILE A 84 15.49 -7.97 -14.18
N ASP A 85 16.33 -8.74 -14.88
CA ASP A 85 16.12 -9.00 -16.30
C ASP A 85 14.66 -9.46 -16.56
N SER A 86 14.04 -8.81 -17.55
CA SER A 86 12.65 -8.97 -17.98
C SER A 86 12.19 -10.43 -18.13
N LYS A 87 13.04 -11.31 -18.67
CA LYS A 87 12.71 -12.74 -18.83
C LYS A 87 12.65 -13.47 -17.49
N THR A 88 13.52 -13.07 -16.56
CA THR A 88 13.63 -13.66 -15.22
C THR A 88 12.53 -13.14 -14.30
N TRP A 89 12.16 -11.86 -14.41
CA TRP A 89 11.07 -11.25 -13.65
C TRP A 89 9.72 -11.91 -13.94
N GLU A 90 9.35 -12.05 -15.22
CA GLU A 90 8.06 -12.63 -15.60
C GLU A 90 7.96 -14.10 -15.18
N GLN A 91 9.02 -14.88 -15.35
CA GLN A 91 9.00 -16.30 -14.99
C GLN A 91 8.99 -16.53 -13.48
N GLN A 92 9.68 -15.71 -12.68
CA GLN A 92 9.89 -16.02 -11.27
C GLN A 92 8.99 -15.22 -10.32
N VAL A 93 8.76 -13.94 -10.61
CA VAL A 93 7.87 -13.10 -9.79
C VAL A 93 6.42 -13.42 -10.12
N LEU A 94 6.02 -13.51 -11.40
CA LEU A 94 4.60 -13.75 -11.72
C LEU A 94 4.15 -15.18 -11.38
N GLN A 95 5.00 -16.20 -11.55
CA GLN A 95 4.64 -17.58 -11.15
C GLN A 95 4.45 -17.75 -9.64
N LYS A 96 5.13 -16.92 -8.84
CA LYS A 96 5.07 -16.95 -7.36
C LYS A 96 4.21 -15.84 -6.77
N CYS A 97 3.82 -14.88 -7.59
CA CYS A 97 2.93 -13.80 -7.23
C CYS A 97 1.59 -14.42 -6.89
N THR A 98 1.20 -14.32 -5.62
CA THR A 98 -0.14 -14.72 -5.23
C THR A 98 -1.13 -13.64 -5.62
N ASP A 99 -0.72 -12.37 -5.47
CA ASP A 99 -1.59 -11.20 -5.53
C ASP A 99 -0.84 -10.03 -6.16
N ALA A 100 -1.34 -9.41 -7.22
CA ALA A 100 -0.94 -8.02 -7.51
C ALA A 100 -1.97 -7.03 -6.95
N VAL A 101 -1.63 -5.75 -6.85
CA VAL A 101 -2.52 -4.63 -6.47
C VAL A 101 -2.16 -3.46 -7.37
N VAL A 102 -3.14 -2.80 -7.97
CA VAL A 102 -2.94 -1.62 -8.81
C VAL A 102 -3.72 -0.44 -8.23
N GLY A 103 -3.03 0.63 -7.86
CA GLY A 103 -3.62 1.85 -7.32
C GLY A 103 -3.21 3.10 -8.10
N TYR A 104 -4.04 4.14 -8.00
CA TYR A 104 -3.74 5.48 -8.49
C TYR A 104 -3.30 6.37 -7.32
N ALA A 105 -2.24 7.15 -7.51
CA ALA A 105 -1.82 8.15 -6.55
C ALA A 105 -1.71 9.49 -7.28
N GLY A 106 -2.69 10.36 -7.07
CA GLY A 106 -2.67 11.72 -7.58
C GLY A 106 -3.74 12.56 -6.90
N GLY A 107 -3.43 13.82 -6.67
CA GLY A 107 -4.25 14.82 -5.98
C GLY A 107 -3.96 16.23 -6.49
N GLN A 108 -4.72 17.23 -6.03
CA GLN A 108 -4.74 18.56 -6.65
C GLN A 108 -3.43 19.34 -6.54
N GLU A 109 -2.62 19.14 -5.48
CA GLU A 109 -1.55 20.08 -5.15
C GLU A 109 -0.17 19.78 -5.76
N ARG A 110 0.09 18.56 -6.25
CA ARG A 110 1.47 18.15 -6.62
C ARG A 110 1.70 17.82 -8.09
N GLY A 111 0.66 17.81 -8.92
CA GLY A 111 0.77 17.52 -10.37
C GLY A 111 1.24 16.10 -10.73
N ILE A 112 1.82 15.35 -9.80
CA ILE A 112 2.36 14.02 -10.05
C ILE A 112 1.24 12.99 -9.85
N ALA A 113 0.56 12.68 -10.94
CA ALA A 113 -0.21 11.45 -11.05
C ALA A 113 0.76 10.28 -11.21
N ALA A 114 0.53 9.22 -10.44
CA ALA A 114 1.32 8.00 -10.50
C ALA A 114 0.45 6.75 -10.41
N LEU A 115 0.88 5.68 -11.08
CA LEU A 115 0.39 4.34 -10.79
C LEU A 115 1.24 3.69 -9.71
N LYS A 116 0.61 2.90 -8.85
CA LYS A 116 1.27 2.04 -7.89
C LYS A 116 0.92 0.60 -8.22
N VAL A 117 1.93 -0.21 -8.52
CA VAL A 117 1.75 -1.64 -8.80
C VAL A 117 2.48 -2.43 -7.74
N TYR A 118 1.74 -3.19 -6.92
CA TYR A 118 2.29 -4.06 -5.90
C TYR A 118 2.22 -5.51 -6.36
N TYR A 119 3.27 -6.29 -6.13
CA TYR A 119 3.25 -7.74 -6.28
C TYR A 119 3.55 -8.40 -4.93
N GLY A 120 2.62 -9.19 -4.44
CA GLY A 120 2.68 -9.93 -3.19
C GLY A 120 3.14 -11.37 -3.40
N ILE A 121 4.14 -11.78 -2.63
CA ILE A 121 4.77 -13.10 -2.72
C ILE A 121 4.73 -13.74 -1.33
N VAL A 122 3.89 -14.75 -1.17
CA VAL A 122 3.78 -15.51 0.10
C VAL A 122 5.03 -16.37 0.29
N GLY A 123 5.67 -16.25 1.46
CA GLY A 123 6.80 -17.11 1.82
C GLY A 123 8.07 -16.87 0.99
N CYS A 124 8.15 -15.71 0.31
CA CYS A 124 9.21 -15.28 -0.62
C CYS A 124 10.53 -16.07 -0.47
N PRO A 125 10.89 -16.89 -1.48
CA PRO A 125 12.15 -17.64 -1.49
C PRO A 125 13.38 -16.72 -1.34
N ARG A 126 14.44 -17.22 -0.72
CA ARG A 126 15.65 -16.42 -0.44
C ARG A 126 16.26 -15.87 -1.72
N ASP A 127 16.39 -16.70 -2.74
CA ASP A 127 16.98 -16.33 -4.03
C ASP A 127 16.17 -15.23 -4.74
N LEU A 128 14.84 -15.28 -4.64
CA LEU A 128 13.95 -14.23 -5.14
C LEU A 128 14.11 -12.93 -4.34
N PHE A 129 14.19 -13.03 -3.00
CA PHE A 129 14.42 -11.88 -2.13
C PHE A 129 15.74 -11.17 -2.47
N GLU A 130 16.85 -11.90 -2.56
CA GLU A 130 18.19 -11.36 -2.85
C GLU A 130 18.26 -10.69 -4.23
N ARG A 131 17.57 -11.23 -5.25
CA ARG A 131 17.59 -10.67 -6.61
C ARG A 131 16.59 -9.55 -6.84
N CYS A 132 15.47 -9.54 -6.12
CA CYS A 132 14.35 -8.64 -6.43
C CYS A 132 14.19 -7.50 -5.42
N ILE A 133 14.50 -7.76 -4.15
CA ILE A 133 14.29 -6.82 -3.05
C ILE A 133 15.57 -6.07 -2.73
N ARG A 134 16.68 -6.81 -2.60
CA ARG A 134 17.96 -6.21 -2.20
C ARG A 134 18.47 -5.13 -3.15
N PRO A 135 18.35 -5.26 -4.49
CA PRO A 135 18.83 -4.21 -5.39
C PRO A 135 18.02 -2.92 -5.33
N VAL A 136 16.71 -3.00 -5.04
CA VAL A 136 15.86 -1.80 -4.86
C VAL A 136 15.94 -1.23 -3.46
N MET A 137 16.54 -1.96 -2.52
CA MET A 137 16.57 -1.58 -1.12
C MET A 137 17.82 -2.13 -0.43
N PRO A 138 19.00 -1.54 -0.71
CA PRO A 138 20.27 -2.03 -0.22
C PRO A 138 20.36 -1.98 1.32
N ASP A 139 19.66 -1.03 1.96
CA ASP A 139 19.62 -0.87 3.41
C ASP A 139 18.62 -1.80 4.12
N PHE A 140 18.00 -2.73 3.40
CA PHE A 140 17.09 -3.69 4.01
C PHE A 140 17.88 -4.59 4.96
N PRO A 141 17.37 -4.90 6.17
CA PRO A 141 18.10 -5.74 7.11
C PRO A 141 18.65 -7.01 6.47
N ASP A 142 19.95 -7.27 6.68
CA ASP A 142 20.67 -8.39 6.04
C ASP A 142 20.08 -9.78 6.36
N ALA A 143 19.34 -9.89 7.47
CA ALA A 143 18.65 -11.12 7.85
C ALA A 143 17.30 -11.22 7.15
N ARG A 144 17.06 -12.33 6.44
CA ARG A 144 15.74 -12.66 5.89
C ARG A 144 14.68 -12.49 6.98
N PRO A 145 13.54 -11.82 6.70
CA PRO A 145 12.47 -11.69 7.66
C PRO A 145 12.01 -13.08 8.13
N PRO A 146 11.98 -13.35 9.45
CA PRO A 146 11.55 -14.64 9.96
C PRO A 146 10.05 -14.86 9.72
N GLY A 147 9.64 -16.11 9.81
CA GLY A 147 8.27 -16.54 9.56
C GLY A 147 7.89 -16.51 8.09
N THR A 148 6.60 -16.28 7.84
CA THR A 148 6.00 -16.41 6.50
C THR A 148 5.29 -15.13 6.05
N PRO A 149 6.00 -13.99 5.95
CA PRO A 149 5.38 -12.75 5.49
C PRO A 149 4.96 -12.85 4.02
N ILE A 150 3.98 -12.03 3.66
CA ILE A 150 3.78 -11.64 2.26
C ILE A 150 4.76 -10.51 1.98
N VAL A 151 5.72 -10.76 1.11
CA VAL A 151 6.66 -9.74 0.65
C VAL A 151 6.02 -9.03 -0.53
N GLY A 152 5.84 -7.72 -0.42
CA GLY A 152 5.30 -6.86 -1.46
C GLY A 152 6.40 -6.02 -2.08
N ILE A 153 6.42 -5.90 -3.40
CA ILE A 153 7.23 -4.87 -4.07
C ILE A 153 6.31 -3.93 -4.83
N CYS A 154 6.43 -2.63 -4.57
CA CYS A 154 5.64 -1.58 -5.19
C CYS A 154 6.50 -0.74 -6.12
N GLY A 155 6.15 -0.70 -7.39
CA GLY A 155 6.63 0.32 -8.33
C GLY A 155 5.68 1.52 -8.32
N ILE A 156 6.21 2.72 -8.16
CA ILE A 156 5.50 4.00 -8.28
C ILE A 156 5.92 4.64 -9.59
N MET A 157 4.97 4.80 -10.51
CA MET A 157 5.18 5.25 -11.88
C MET A 157 4.64 6.66 -12.06
N PRO A 158 5.43 7.71 -11.75
CA PRO A 158 5.01 9.08 -12.04
C PRO A 158 4.90 9.30 -13.55
N LEU A 159 4.10 10.28 -13.95
CA LEU A 159 4.01 10.70 -15.34
C LEU A 159 5.33 11.20 -15.93
N ASP A 160 6.08 11.96 -15.15
CA ASP A 160 7.21 12.77 -15.63
C ASP A 160 8.49 12.49 -14.83
N GLY A 161 8.82 11.22 -14.62
CA GLY A 161 10.04 10.88 -13.89
C GLY A 161 10.36 9.38 -13.87
N ALA A 162 11.50 9.08 -13.26
CA ALA A 162 11.92 7.70 -13.04
C ALA A 162 10.96 6.98 -12.08
N PRO A 163 10.72 5.68 -12.29
CA PRO A 163 10.07 4.81 -11.32
C PRO A 163 10.73 4.91 -9.95
N LYS A 164 9.92 4.85 -8.88
CA LYS A 164 10.40 4.71 -7.50
C LYS A 164 9.90 3.42 -6.88
N PHE A 165 10.71 2.80 -6.03
CA PHE A 165 10.35 1.51 -5.44
C PHE A 165 10.06 1.61 -3.95
N ARG A 166 9.22 0.68 -3.49
CA ARG A 166 8.97 0.44 -2.06
C ARG A 166 8.84 -1.04 -1.82
N VAL A 167 9.36 -1.49 -0.69
CA VAL A 167 9.27 -2.87 -0.24
C VAL A 167 8.31 -2.93 0.93
N TYR A 168 7.48 -3.97 0.95
CA TYR A 168 6.50 -4.21 1.99
C TYR A 168 6.70 -5.60 2.60
N LEU A 169 6.53 -5.70 3.92
CA LEU A 169 6.33 -6.97 4.60
C LEU A 169 4.96 -6.95 5.27
N PHE A 170 4.09 -7.90 4.92
CA PHE A 170 2.80 -8.07 5.60
C PHE A 170 2.77 -9.38 6.40
N TYR A 171 2.63 -9.24 7.72
CA TYR A 171 2.48 -10.33 8.66
C TYR A 171 1.03 -10.47 9.12
N GLN A 172 0.52 -11.71 9.13
CA GLN A 172 -0.77 -12.05 9.74
C GLN A 172 -0.63 -12.18 11.26
N GLY A 173 -1.73 -12.00 11.99
CA GLY A 173 -1.74 -11.95 13.47
C GLY A 173 -1.16 -13.20 14.13
N LEU A 174 -1.34 -14.38 13.53
CA LEU A 174 -0.74 -15.62 14.04
C LEU A 174 0.79 -15.58 13.98
N GLU A 175 1.38 -15.06 12.91
CA GLU A 175 2.84 -14.90 12.80
C GLU A 175 3.37 -13.89 13.82
N LEU A 176 2.60 -12.83 14.11
CA LEU A 176 2.96 -11.81 15.11
C LEU A 176 2.94 -12.34 16.55
N SER A 177 2.36 -13.53 16.78
CA SER A 177 2.43 -14.21 18.07
C SER A 177 3.76 -14.94 18.29
N ARG A 178 4.58 -15.11 17.24
CA ARG A 178 5.90 -15.71 17.33
C ARG A 178 6.94 -14.72 17.85
N ARG A 179 7.82 -15.19 18.73
CA ARG A 179 8.84 -14.35 19.37
C ARG A 179 9.89 -13.85 18.36
N ASP A 180 10.37 -14.73 17.49
CA ASP A 180 11.35 -14.41 16.44
C ASP A 180 10.86 -13.28 15.51
N VAL A 181 9.59 -13.34 15.08
CA VAL A 181 8.94 -12.31 14.25
C VAL A 181 8.83 -10.98 14.99
N ARG A 182 8.39 -10.99 16.25
CA ARG A 182 8.32 -9.75 17.04
C ARG A 182 9.68 -9.13 17.28
N ASP A 183 10.66 -9.93 17.69
CA ASP A 183 12.00 -9.45 18.01
C ASP A 183 12.68 -8.87 16.76
N TYR A 184 12.48 -9.50 15.59
CA TYR A 184 12.91 -8.97 14.30
C TYR A 184 12.24 -7.63 13.98
N LEU A 185 10.90 -7.55 14.04
CA LEU A 185 10.18 -6.32 13.72
C LEU A 185 10.53 -5.20 14.71
N CYS A 186 10.58 -5.45 16.02
CA CYS A 186 10.96 -4.42 16.99
C CYS A 186 12.37 -3.88 16.73
N ARG A 187 13.33 -4.77 16.42
CA ARG A 187 14.71 -4.39 16.12
C ARG A 187 14.80 -3.58 14.83
N THR A 188 14.22 -4.08 13.74
CA THR A 188 14.27 -3.45 12.43
C THR A 188 13.56 -2.10 12.42
N LEU A 189 12.42 -2.00 13.10
CA LEU A 189 11.63 -0.76 13.18
C LEU A 189 12.15 0.21 14.25
N GLN A 190 13.05 -0.27 15.11
CA GLN A 190 13.53 0.45 16.29
C GLN A 190 12.35 0.94 17.15
N ILE A 191 11.41 0.04 17.45
CA ILE A 191 10.27 0.29 18.34
C ILE A 191 10.38 -0.61 19.58
N PRO A 192 9.95 -0.15 20.76
CA PRO A 192 10.09 -0.92 22.00
C PRO A 192 9.20 -2.16 21.99
N THR A 193 8.00 -2.05 21.43
CA THR A 193 7.01 -3.13 21.38
C THR A 193 6.17 -3.03 20.12
N LEU A 194 5.96 -4.17 19.45
CA LEU A 194 5.04 -4.26 18.32
C LEU A 194 3.59 -4.23 18.82
N PRO A 195 2.72 -3.40 18.23
CA PRO A 195 1.30 -3.39 18.61
C PRO A 195 0.69 -4.77 18.32
N GLN A 196 -0.08 -5.31 19.26
CA GLN A 196 -0.84 -6.52 18.98
C GLN A 196 -1.93 -6.20 17.96
N HIS A 197 -1.89 -6.84 16.79
CA HIS A 197 -2.84 -6.55 15.72
C HIS A 197 -3.10 -7.82 14.87
N PRO A 198 -4.33 -8.06 14.37
CA PRO A 198 -4.61 -9.20 13.48
C PRO A 198 -3.82 -9.20 12.17
N ARG A 199 -3.26 -8.05 11.76
CA ARG A 199 -2.35 -7.95 10.62
C ARG A 199 -1.56 -6.65 10.72
N ILE A 200 -0.25 -6.73 10.45
CA ILE A 200 0.66 -5.59 10.36
C ILE A 200 1.36 -5.66 9.01
N GLY A 201 1.37 -4.54 8.29
CA GLY A 201 2.27 -4.28 7.19
C GLY A 201 3.35 -3.31 7.62
N VAL A 202 4.55 -3.44 7.08
CA VAL A 202 5.58 -2.42 7.16
C VAL A 202 6.01 -2.12 5.74
N SER A 203 6.21 -0.84 5.42
CA SER A 203 6.87 -0.44 4.18
C SER A 203 8.17 0.29 4.45
N TRP A 204 9.16 -0.05 3.66
CA TRP A 204 10.42 0.68 3.54
C TRP A 204 10.43 1.47 2.23
N LYS A 205 10.99 2.67 2.30
CA LYS A 205 11.11 3.57 1.16
C LYS A 205 12.57 3.84 0.84
N GLU A 206 12.85 4.19 -0.42
CA GLU A 206 14.13 4.76 -0.82
C GLU A 206 14.47 6.01 0.01
N GLU A 207 15.76 6.33 0.08
CA GLU A 207 16.38 7.32 0.95
C GLU A 207 15.62 8.67 1.03
N GLY A 208 15.49 9.21 2.25
CA GLY A 208 14.86 10.50 2.52
C GLY A 208 13.33 10.48 2.71
N ALA A 209 12.66 9.33 2.54
CA ALA A 209 11.23 9.20 2.82
C ALA A 209 10.96 8.33 4.07
N GLU A 210 10.11 8.82 4.97
CA GLU A 210 9.83 8.12 6.24
C GLU A 210 9.09 6.79 6.04
N ASP A 211 9.58 5.72 6.67
CA ASP A 211 8.93 4.40 6.68
C ASP A 211 7.55 4.43 7.33
N LEU A 212 6.68 3.51 6.89
CA LEU A 212 5.30 3.45 7.34
C LEU A 212 4.98 2.07 7.93
N VAL A 213 4.17 2.08 8.99
CA VAL A 213 3.55 0.89 9.55
C VAL A 213 2.06 0.91 9.26
N TYR A 214 1.60 -0.13 8.60
CA TYR A 214 0.22 -0.37 8.20
C TYR A 214 -0.44 -1.28 9.22
N LEU A 215 -1.47 -0.78 9.89
CA LEU A 215 -2.28 -1.53 10.82
C LEU A 215 -3.61 -1.80 10.12
N LYS A 216 -4.01 -3.07 10.02
CA LYS A 216 -5.40 -3.40 9.66
C LYS A 216 -6.31 -2.79 10.73
N LEU A 217 -7.62 -2.73 10.54
CA LEU A 217 -8.52 -2.40 11.66
C LEU A 217 -9.26 -3.65 12.12
N ALA A 218 -9.10 -3.94 13.42
CA ALA A 218 -9.79 -5.03 14.08
C ALA A 218 -11.03 -4.52 14.83
N PRO A 219 -12.08 -5.34 14.93
CA PRO A 219 -13.08 -5.19 15.99
C PRO A 219 -12.41 -5.10 17.38
N GLY A 220 -12.83 -4.15 18.22
CA GLY A 220 -12.41 -4.06 19.64
C GLY A 220 -11.17 -3.24 19.97
N ARG A 221 -10.41 -2.68 19.00
CA ARG A 221 -9.24 -1.82 19.30
C ARG A 221 -9.65 -0.38 19.64
N ALA A 222 -10.10 -0.15 20.87
CA ALA A 222 -10.64 1.13 21.33
C ALA A 222 -9.72 2.35 21.12
N ALA A 223 -8.41 2.22 21.39
CA ALA A 223 -7.46 3.34 21.26
C ALA A 223 -7.24 3.76 19.78
N ILE A 224 -6.98 2.79 18.90
CA ILE A 224 -6.85 3.06 17.45
C ILE A 224 -8.16 3.61 16.89
N ARG A 225 -9.30 3.03 17.31
CA ARG A 225 -10.63 3.52 16.93
C ARG A 225 -10.85 4.95 17.40
N SER A 226 -10.53 5.30 18.64
CA SER A 226 -10.62 6.67 19.15
C SER A 226 -9.76 7.64 18.34
N THR A 227 -8.52 7.26 18.02
CA THR A 227 -7.65 8.07 17.16
C THR A 227 -8.20 8.23 15.75
N LEU A 228 -8.72 7.17 15.16
CA LEU A 228 -9.37 7.24 13.85
C LEU A 228 -10.68 8.00 13.89
N THR A 229 -11.50 7.88 14.94
CA THR A 229 -12.70 8.68 15.13
C THR A 229 -12.33 10.16 15.22
N ARG A 230 -11.24 10.52 15.93
CA ARG A 230 -10.75 11.89 15.99
C ARG A 230 -10.22 12.38 14.63
N ILE A 231 -9.55 11.53 13.85
CA ILE A 231 -9.14 11.83 12.47
C ILE A 231 -10.37 12.03 11.57
N SER A 232 -11.32 11.08 11.61
CA SER A 232 -12.52 11.06 10.78
C SER A 232 -13.47 12.20 11.12
N ALA A 233 -13.65 12.53 12.41
CA ALA A 233 -14.49 13.65 12.83
C ALA A 233 -14.02 14.99 12.28
N ARG A 234 -12.72 15.11 11.95
CA ARG A 234 -12.13 16.32 11.37
C ARG A 234 -12.17 16.33 9.84
N GLN A 235 -12.66 15.27 9.21
CA GLN A 235 -12.72 15.11 7.76
C GLN A 235 -14.12 14.62 7.33
N PRO A 236 -14.99 15.49 6.78
CA PRO A 236 -16.38 15.15 6.51
C PRO A 236 -16.59 13.88 5.68
N LEU A 237 -15.73 13.63 4.68
CA LEU A 237 -15.79 12.43 3.84
C LEU A 237 -15.45 11.14 4.60
N LEU A 238 -14.54 11.21 5.57
CA LEU A 238 -14.19 10.10 6.45
C LEU A 238 -15.20 9.91 7.58
N ALA A 239 -15.75 10.98 8.14
CA ALA A 239 -16.76 10.92 9.20
C ALA A 239 -17.96 10.06 8.78
N GLN A 240 -18.44 10.26 7.55
CA GLN A 240 -19.54 9.51 6.96
C GLN A 240 -19.22 8.02 6.72
N ARG A 241 -17.93 7.65 6.73
CA ARG A 241 -17.41 6.34 6.31
C ARG A 241 -16.57 5.66 7.39
N GLY A 242 -16.64 6.13 8.63
CA GLY A 242 -15.83 5.63 9.74
C GLY A 242 -15.94 4.12 9.97
N GLY A 243 -17.11 3.54 9.69
CA GLY A 243 -17.35 2.09 9.77
C GLY A 243 -16.73 1.26 8.65
N GLN A 244 -16.30 1.90 7.56
CA GLN A 244 -15.73 1.26 6.37
C GLN A 244 -14.20 1.35 6.33
N ILE A 245 -13.55 1.90 7.36
CA ILE A 245 -12.10 2.00 7.41
C ILE A 245 -11.48 0.61 7.57
N THR A 246 -10.49 0.29 6.73
CA THR A 246 -9.92 -1.05 6.58
C THR A 246 -8.49 -1.13 7.09
N TRP A 247 -7.72 -0.07 6.86
CA TRP A 247 -6.32 0.07 7.24
C TRP A 247 -6.01 1.51 7.68
N CYS A 248 -5.00 1.64 8.51
CA CYS A 248 -4.35 2.90 8.84
C CYS A 248 -2.84 2.73 8.69
N ALA A 249 -2.20 3.56 7.87
CA ALA A 249 -0.75 3.66 7.79
C ALA A 249 -0.26 4.85 8.60
N LEU A 250 0.66 4.59 9.51
CA LEU A 250 1.25 5.58 10.40
C LEU A 250 2.75 5.72 10.11
N PRO A 251 3.32 6.93 10.21
CA PRO A 251 4.75 7.14 10.18
C PRO A 251 5.43 6.37 11.32
N LEU A 252 6.59 5.78 11.05
CA LEU A 252 7.31 4.99 12.04
C LEU A 252 7.71 5.83 13.27
N THR A 253 8.03 7.11 13.08
CA THR A 253 8.33 8.03 14.19
C THR A 253 7.17 8.16 15.16
N HIS A 254 5.93 8.05 14.69
CA HIS A 254 4.74 8.09 15.54
C HIS A 254 4.69 6.89 16.49
N LEU A 255 5.04 5.69 16.01
CA LEU A 255 5.03 4.48 16.84
C LEU A 255 6.14 4.42 17.88
N ARG A 256 7.17 5.27 17.75
CA ARG A 256 8.25 5.41 18.74
C ARG A 256 7.84 6.26 19.95
N GLN A 257 6.71 6.96 19.86
CA GLN A 257 6.22 7.79 20.96
C GLN A 257 5.59 6.96 22.08
N PRO A 258 5.60 7.46 23.33
CA PRO A 258 4.76 6.92 24.40
C PRO A 258 3.28 6.99 24.01
N SER A 259 2.54 5.90 24.20
CA SER A 259 1.10 5.79 23.90
C SER A 259 0.71 6.26 22.49
N PRO A 260 1.26 5.66 21.41
CA PRO A 260 1.09 6.15 20.05
C PRO A 260 -0.37 6.16 19.59
N PHE A 261 -1.24 5.34 20.19
CA PHE A 261 -2.65 5.28 19.81
C PHE A 261 -3.57 6.18 20.64
N GLU A 262 -3.04 6.88 21.63
CA GLU A 262 -3.78 7.87 22.43
C GLU A 262 -3.58 9.30 21.89
N ARG A 263 -2.57 9.50 21.05
CA ARG A 263 -2.26 10.77 20.40
C ARG A 263 -2.69 10.78 18.94
N LEU A 264 -3.03 11.96 18.45
CA LEU A 264 -3.23 12.17 17.03
C LEU A 264 -1.87 12.13 16.33
N PRO A 265 -1.72 11.33 15.27
CA PRO A 265 -0.48 11.34 14.51
C PRO A 265 -0.31 12.66 13.78
N SER A 266 0.95 13.09 13.64
CA SER A 266 1.31 14.23 12.80
C SER A 266 0.86 13.99 11.36
N GLU A 267 0.89 12.74 10.90
CA GLU A 267 0.43 12.33 9.59
C GLU A 267 -0.14 10.91 9.63
N ALA A 268 -1.19 10.61 8.87
CA ALA A 268 -1.69 9.24 8.69
C ALA A 268 -2.26 9.04 7.30
N THR A 269 -2.21 7.82 6.77
CA THR A 269 -2.99 7.42 5.59
C THR A 269 -4.08 6.46 6.01
N VAL A 270 -5.33 6.84 5.82
CA VAL A 270 -6.50 6.05 6.19
C VAL A 270 -7.07 5.41 4.92
N TYR A 271 -7.33 4.10 4.94
CA TYR A 271 -7.89 3.35 3.82
C TYR A 271 -9.33 2.97 4.12
N VAL A 272 -10.23 3.21 3.17
CA VAL A 272 -11.68 3.05 3.28
C VAL A 272 -12.14 2.12 2.19
N ASP A 273 -12.93 1.11 2.57
CA ASP A 273 -13.56 0.20 1.63
C ASP A 273 -14.62 0.94 0.81
N LEU A 274 -14.64 0.68 -0.49
CA LEU A 274 -15.69 1.13 -1.40
C LEU A 274 -16.48 -0.08 -1.87
N PRO A 275 -17.77 -0.20 -1.49
CA PRO A 275 -18.72 -1.09 -2.13
C PRO A 275 -18.53 -1.21 -3.65
N ARG A 276 -18.54 -2.47 -4.11
CA ARG A 276 -18.54 -2.82 -5.54
C ARG A 276 -19.88 -2.44 -6.17
#